data_AF-C1ECQ8-F1
#
_entry.id   AF-C1ECQ8-F1
#
_cell.length_a   1.000
_cell.length_b   1.000
_cell.length_c   1.000
_cell.angle_alpha   90.00
_cell.angle_beta   90.00
_cell.angle_gamma   90.00
#
_symmetry.space_group_name_H-M   'P 1'
#
loop_
_entity.id
_entity.type
_entity.pdbx_description
1 polymer ?
#
loop_
_entity_poly.entity_id
_entity_poly.type
_entity_poly.pdbx_seq_one_letter_code
_entity_poly.pdbx_strand_id
1 'polypeptide(L)'
;MAECRLATDVFPFCGVDLRIVRRDISGDGGDTDDASTGAASNQSADDDDWVDPNFFDEGYSVAATTGFCRVWEGAEVLTRLLEEGCDGDDVSDASTPSLRSRVAGKRVLELGSGVGLCGIAAASAGAHVMCTDLEAVVEGVLYRNIGENTSTDDDEVQAASSSRPWSAGERIKGGNGGTCVAQVLDWTKSIDDAVVAQGRLCRRRRVLSREDTSGARWPCIGDGTAADDDDDDVASCVNDPRDCELVMAAECLWLRELVDPFCDTVTSLMRSARERNGIELPCVLSFRDRSSKNGGGHAEADDAGGGGAFVPVRDVVAAFVERGCGWRTVRVSPSTEDEGYHVHVFEITPPPPR
;
A
#
# COMPACT_ATOMS: atom_id res chain seq x y z
N MET A 1 -26.41 -3.52 14.17
CA MET A 1 -25.10 -3.53 13.50
C MET A 1 -24.28 -2.45 14.16
N ALA A 2 -23.18 -2.81 14.82
CA ALA A 2 -22.26 -1.82 15.38
C ALA A 2 -21.69 -0.99 14.22
N GLU A 3 -21.83 0.32 14.30
CA GLU A 3 -21.32 1.24 13.30
C GLU A 3 -19.79 1.25 13.37
N CYS A 4 -19.11 0.95 12.26
CA CYS A 4 -17.65 0.95 12.21
C CYS A 4 -17.16 2.38 12.47
N ARG A 5 -16.58 2.62 13.66
CA ARG A 5 -16.00 3.91 13.99
C ARG A 5 -14.78 4.14 13.12
N LEU A 6 -14.62 5.37 12.62
CA LEU A 6 -13.52 5.77 11.76
C LEU A 6 -12.77 6.92 12.41
N ALA A 7 -11.45 6.83 12.40
CA ALA A 7 -10.55 7.89 12.83
C ALA A 7 -9.89 8.51 11.59
N THR A 8 -9.60 9.80 11.63
CA THR A 8 -8.85 10.49 10.58
C THR A 8 -7.58 11.06 11.18
N ASP A 9 -6.45 10.57 10.72
CA ASP A 9 -5.14 11.13 11.03
C ASP A 9 -4.76 12.18 9.96
N VAL A 10 -3.96 13.15 10.35
CA VAL A 10 -3.45 14.20 9.45
C VAL A 10 -1.93 14.11 9.40
N PHE A 11 -1.39 13.93 8.21
CA PHE A 11 0.03 13.83 7.93
C PHE A 11 0.47 15.05 7.11
N PRO A 12 1.24 15.98 7.70
CA PRO A 12 1.89 17.04 6.94
C PRO A 12 2.83 16.41 5.89
N PHE A 13 2.75 16.89 4.65
CA PHE A 13 3.58 16.45 3.53
C PHE A 13 3.84 17.62 2.59
N CYS A 14 5.08 18.10 2.53
CA CYS A 14 5.53 19.12 1.57
C CYS A 14 4.58 20.32 1.40
N GLY A 15 4.11 20.86 2.53
CA GLY A 15 3.23 22.04 2.57
C GLY A 15 1.74 21.76 2.43
N VAL A 16 1.32 20.49 2.35
CA VAL A 16 -0.10 20.09 2.40
C VAL A 16 -0.37 19.10 3.53
N ASP A 17 -1.60 19.09 4.03
CA ASP A 17 -2.05 18.16 5.06
C ASP A 17 -2.78 16.97 4.42
N LEU A 18 -2.15 15.79 4.37
CA LEU A 18 -2.77 14.56 3.89
C LEU A 18 -3.69 13.97 4.97
N ARG A 19 -4.91 13.63 4.61
CA ARG A 19 -5.95 13.12 5.51
C ARG A 19 -6.10 11.62 5.28
N ILE A 20 -5.80 10.81 6.29
CA ILE A 20 -5.85 9.35 6.19
C ILE A 20 -6.91 8.83 7.16
N VAL A 21 -8.00 8.31 6.61
CA VAL A 21 -9.05 7.64 7.37
C VAL A 21 -8.68 6.19 7.58
N ARG A 22 -8.89 5.70 8.79
CA ARG A 22 -8.68 4.30 9.21
C ARG A 22 -9.82 3.86 10.11
N ARG A 23 -9.94 2.55 10.33
CA ARG A 23 -10.82 2.02 11.38
C ARG A 23 -10.34 2.51 12.74
N ASP A 24 -11.27 3.01 13.53
CA ASP A 24 -11.02 3.40 14.91
C ASP A 24 -11.14 2.17 15.81
N ILE A 25 -10.00 1.68 16.29
CA ILE A 25 -9.89 0.51 17.17
C ILE A 25 -9.78 0.96 18.64
N SER A 26 -9.87 2.27 18.93
CA SER A 26 -9.64 2.81 20.29
C SER A 26 -10.76 2.52 21.32
N GLY A 27 -11.53 1.45 21.10
CA GLY A 27 -12.59 0.97 21.98
C GLY A 27 -12.42 -0.43 22.57
N ASP A 28 -11.62 -1.33 21.98
CA ASP A 28 -11.77 -2.79 22.23
C ASP A 28 -10.44 -3.58 22.31
N GLY A 29 -9.48 -3.06 23.06
CA GLY A 29 -8.25 -3.79 23.41
C GLY A 29 -7.01 -2.94 23.19
N GLY A 30 -6.37 -2.54 24.28
CA GLY A 30 -5.04 -1.94 24.21
C GLY A 30 -4.05 -2.95 23.64
N ASP A 31 -3.27 -2.53 22.67
CA ASP A 31 -1.99 -3.16 22.33
C ASP A 31 -1.09 -3.08 23.58
N THR A 32 -1.13 -4.11 24.42
CA THR A 32 -0.05 -4.42 25.34
C THR A 32 0.61 -5.70 24.85
N ASP A 33 1.68 -5.54 24.07
CA ASP A 33 2.70 -6.55 23.82
C ASP A 33 3.54 -6.81 25.10
N ASP A 34 2.88 -7.03 26.24
CA ASP A 34 3.57 -7.42 27.48
C ASP A 34 3.09 -8.80 27.93
N ALA A 35 3.91 -9.79 27.61
CA ALA A 35 3.87 -11.10 28.26
C ALA A 35 4.33 -10.96 29.71
N SER A 36 3.51 -10.36 30.58
CA SER A 36 3.73 -10.35 32.02
C SER A 36 2.58 -11.04 32.76
N THR A 37 2.94 -12.16 33.38
CA THR A 37 2.08 -12.95 34.26
C THR A 37 1.74 -12.14 35.51
N GLY A 38 0.51 -11.64 35.62
CA GLY A 38 0.08 -10.89 36.79
C GLY A 38 -1.43 -10.81 36.91
N ALA A 39 -1.99 -11.58 37.85
CA ALA A 39 -3.41 -11.63 38.15
C ALA A 39 -4.01 -10.24 38.46
N ALA A 40 -5.08 -9.86 37.76
CA ALA A 40 -5.94 -8.77 38.17
C ALA A 40 -7.40 -9.00 37.75
N SER A 41 -8.24 -9.12 38.79
CA SER A 41 -9.62 -8.66 38.92
C SER A 41 -10.52 -8.60 37.66
N ASN A 42 -11.46 -9.56 37.67
CA ASN A 42 -12.81 -9.53 37.13
C ASN A 42 -13.41 -8.11 36.96
N GLN A 43 -13.34 -7.55 35.76
CA GLN A 43 -14.31 -6.55 35.26
C GLN A 43 -14.88 -7.09 33.95
N SER A 44 -16.13 -7.50 34.03
CA SER A 44 -16.98 -7.99 32.94
C SER A 44 -17.67 -6.82 32.25
N ALA A 45 -17.48 -6.66 30.94
CA ALA A 45 -18.46 -6.10 30.01
C ALA A 45 -18.00 -6.30 28.55
N ASP A 46 -18.66 -7.23 27.85
CA ASP A 46 -18.95 -7.18 26.39
C ASP A 46 -17.80 -7.13 25.35
N ASP A 47 -16.64 -7.75 25.60
CA ASP A 47 -15.57 -7.94 24.57
C ASP A 47 -15.89 -9.05 23.53
N ASP A 48 -17.03 -9.75 23.64
CA ASP A 48 -17.30 -11.00 22.91
C ASP A 48 -18.12 -10.84 21.60
N ASP A 49 -18.54 -9.63 21.20
CA ASP A 49 -19.52 -9.45 20.10
C ASP A 49 -18.98 -8.71 18.85
N TRP A 50 -17.72 -8.27 18.81
CA TRP A 50 -17.18 -7.63 17.60
C TRP A 50 -16.63 -8.66 16.61
N VAL A 51 -17.40 -8.92 15.56
CA VAL A 51 -16.96 -9.69 14.38
C VAL A 51 -16.62 -8.70 13.28
N ASP A 52 -15.41 -8.79 12.72
CA ASP A 52 -15.00 -7.98 11.58
C ASP A 52 -16.06 -8.10 10.46
N PRO A 53 -16.65 -6.98 9.99
CA PRO A 53 -17.75 -7.03 9.02
C PRO A 53 -17.37 -7.75 7.72
N ASN A 54 -16.08 -7.79 7.39
CA ASN A 54 -15.57 -8.43 6.19
C ASN A 54 -15.11 -9.88 6.43
N PHE A 55 -15.23 -10.41 7.66
CA PHE A 55 -14.72 -11.73 8.04
C PHE A 55 -15.21 -12.87 7.12
N PHE A 56 -16.43 -12.74 6.60
CA PHE A 56 -17.05 -13.73 5.71
C PHE A 56 -16.94 -13.37 4.22
N ASP A 57 -16.28 -12.27 3.87
CA ASP A 57 -16.14 -11.87 2.47
C ASP A 57 -15.19 -12.81 1.72
N GLU A 58 -15.55 -13.13 0.48
CA GLU A 58 -14.73 -13.98 -0.38
C GLU A 58 -13.39 -13.30 -0.69
N GLY A 59 -12.28 -13.95 -0.35
CA GLY A 59 -10.94 -13.38 -0.51
C GLY A 59 -10.47 -12.52 0.66
N TYR A 60 -11.27 -12.40 1.73
CA TYR A 60 -10.81 -11.81 2.99
C TYR A 60 -9.78 -12.73 3.66
N SER A 61 -8.61 -12.18 3.96
CA SER A 61 -7.53 -12.90 4.62
C SER A 61 -7.09 -12.15 5.87
N VAL A 62 -6.30 -12.82 6.73
CA VAL A 62 -5.65 -12.16 7.87
C VAL A 62 -4.76 -10.99 7.41
N ALA A 63 -4.26 -11.01 6.17
CA ALA A 63 -3.53 -9.87 5.61
C ALA A 63 -4.45 -8.66 5.34
N ALA A 64 -5.73 -8.89 5.01
CA ALA A 64 -6.69 -7.83 4.78
C ALA A 64 -7.03 -7.08 6.07
N THR A 65 -7.07 -7.76 7.23
CA THR A 65 -7.50 -7.16 8.50
C THR A 65 -6.61 -5.99 8.89
N THR A 66 -5.29 -6.09 8.70
CA THR A 66 -4.34 -5.03 9.05
C THR A 66 -4.33 -3.86 8.06
N GLY A 67 -4.88 -4.05 6.85
CA GLY A 67 -4.96 -3.03 5.80
C GLY A 67 -5.87 -1.85 6.15
N PHE A 68 -6.80 -2.01 7.10
CA PHE A 68 -7.74 -0.97 7.52
C PHE A 68 -7.28 -0.17 8.75
N CYS A 69 -6.31 -0.70 9.49
CA CYS A 69 -6.18 -0.42 10.92
C CYS A 69 -5.35 0.81 11.24
N ARG A 70 -4.27 1.05 10.51
CA ARG A 70 -3.34 2.16 10.77
C ARG A 70 -2.39 2.43 9.62
N VAL A 71 -1.71 3.57 9.70
CA VAL A 71 -0.45 3.78 9.00
C VAL A 71 0.63 3.02 9.76
N TRP A 72 1.34 2.13 9.05
CA TRP A 72 2.46 1.38 9.63
C TRP A 72 3.76 2.16 9.47
N GLU A 73 4.68 1.98 10.42
CA GLU A 73 5.90 2.75 10.52
C GLU A 73 6.76 2.77 9.23
N GLY A 74 6.88 1.64 8.53
CA GLY A 74 7.59 1.61 7.25
C GLY A 74 6.93 2.45 6.15
N ALA A 75 5.62 2.66 6.20
CA ALA A 75 4.93 3.60 5.31
C ALA A 75 5.27 5.06 5.68
N GLU A 76 5.37 5.40 6.97
CA GLU A 76 5.84 6.73 7.38
C GLU A 76 7.28 7.00 6.94
N VAL A 77 8.18 6.04 7.12
CA VAL A 77 9.58 6.19 6.72
C VAL A 77 9.71 6.35 5.21
N LEU A 78 8.97 5.58 4.41
CA LEU A 78 8.96 5.73 2.95
C LEU A 78 8.34 7.06 2.52
N THR A 79 7.30 7.53 3.22
CA THR A 79 6.69 8.85 3.00
C THR A 79 7.69 9.98 3.27
N ARG A 80 8.46 9.92 4.36
CA ARG A 80 9.53 10.89 4.66
C ARG A 80 10.61 10.92 3.57
N LEU A 81 10.94 9.78 2.95
CA LEU A 81 11.86 9.76 1.80
C LEU A 81 11.31 10.48 0.56
N LEU A 82 9.99 10.56 0.40
CA LEU A 82 9.34 11.36 -0.66
C LEU A 82 9.33 12.86 -0.34
N GLU A 83 9.52 13.24 0.92
CA GLU A 83 9.66 14.64 1.35
C GLU A 83 11.07 15.19 1.10
N GLU A 84 12.07 14.31 1.02
CA GLU A 84 13.45 14.70 0.72
C GLU A 84 13.51 15.42 -0.64
N GLY A 85 13.83 16.71 -0.61
CA GLY A 85 13.88 17.59 -1.79
C GLY A 85 12.66 18.52 -1.97
N CYS A 86 11.72 18.56 -1.02
CA CYS A 86 10.58 19.51 -1.08
C CYS A 86 10.98 20.97 -0.92
N ASP A 87 12.06 21.26 -0.21
CA ASP A 87 12.49 22.63 0.09
C ASP A 87 13.40 23.24 -0.98
N GLY A 88 13.61 22.58 -2.12
CA GLY A 88 14.50 23.05 -3.19
C GLY A 88 16.00 23.04 -2.82
N ASP A 89 16.33 22.62 -1.60
CA ASP A 89 17.69 22.32 -1.16
C ASP A 89 18.11 20.98 -1.76
N ASP A 90 18.53 21.05 -3.02
CA ASP A 90 19.18 19.96 -3.74
C ASP A 90 20.59 19.74 -3.17
N VAL A 91 20.65 19.26 -1.92
CA VAL A 91 21.89 18.81 -1.25
C VAL A 91 22.18 17.35 -1.64
N SER A 92 21.40 16.79 -2.59
CA SER A 92 21.67 15.47 -3.14
C SER A 92 23.01 15.51 -3.89
N ASP A 93 23.87 14.52 -3.59
CA ASP A 93 24.98 14.22 -4.48
C ASP A 93 24.37 14.01 -5.88
N ALA A 94 24.76 14.85 -6.86
CA ALA A 94 24.22 14.86 -8.21
C ALA A 94 24.29 13.48 -8.92
N SER A 95 24.97 12.51 -8.30
CA SER A 95 25.04 11.12 -8.72
C SER A 95 23.76 10.29 -8.46
N THR A 96 22.90 10.63 -7.49
CA THR A 96 21.73 9.81 -7.12
C THR A 96 20.46 10.65 -6.91
N PRO A 97 19.46 10.58 -7.82
CA PRO A 97 18.22 11.33 -7.70
C PRO A 97 17.39 10.88 -6.49
N SER A 98 16.77 11.84 -5.79
CA SER A 98 15.87 11.56 -4.65
C SER A 98 14.67 10.70 -5.06
N LEU A 99 14.05 9.99 -4.12
CA LEU A 99 12.87 9.17 -4.42
C LEU A 99 11.75 10.03 -5.04
N ARG A 100 11.53 11.24 -4.51
CA ARG A 100 10.59 12.24 -5.05
C ARG A 100 10.81 12.48 -6.55
N SER A 101 12.03 12.84 -6.93
CA SER A 101 12.37 13.12 -8.34
C SER A 101 12.23 11.89 -9.23
N ARG A 102 12.43 10.68 -8.68
CA ARG A 102 12.31 9.42 -9.41
C ARG A 102 10.87 9.01 -9.68
N VAL A 103 9.91 9.43 -8.85
CA VAL A 103 8.48 9.10 -9.00
C VAL A 103 7.69 10.18 -9.74
N ALA A 104 8.12 11.44 -9.67
CA ALA A 104 7.43 12.56 -10.28
C ALA A 104 7.21 12.34 -11.80
N GLY A 105 5.97 12.53 -12.26
CA GLY A 105 5.58 12.37 -13.66
C GLY A 105 5.56 10.93 -14.18
N LYS A 106 5.75 9.91 -13.31
CA LYS A 106 5.77 8.50 -13.69
C LYS A 106 4.53 7.74 -13.22
N ARG A 107 4.22 6.66 -13.92
CA ARG A 107 3.23 5.66 -13.47
C ARG A 107 3.84 4.79 -12.37
N VAL A 108 3.44 5.04 -11.13
CA VAL A 108 3.84 4.26 -9.96
C VAL A 108 2.74 3.27 -9.62
N LEU A 109 3.13 2.03 -9.31
CA LEU A 109 2.26 1.02 -8.73
C LEU A 109 2.64 0.81 -7.28
N GLU A 110 1.70 0.95 -6.36
CA GLU A 110 1.90 0.60 -4.96
C GLU A 110 1.23 -0.74 -4.66
N LEU A 111 1.99 -1.69 -4.10
CA LEU A 111 1.50 -3.00 -3.69
C LEU A 111 1.24 -3.02 -2.19
N GLY A 112 0.05 -3.46 -1.79
CA GLY A 112 -0.33 -3.56 -0.38
C GLY A 112 -0.44 -2.19 0.26
N SER A 113 -1.20 -1.30 -0.39
CA SER A 113 -1.33 0.10 0.00
C SER A 113 -1.94 0.30 1.39
N GLY A 114 -2.73 -0.65 1.89
CA GLY A 114 -3.46 -0.50 3.16
C GLY A 114 -4.35 0.75 3.14
N VAL A 115 -4.06 1.70 4.02
CA VAL A 115 -4.76 3.00 4.07
C VAL A 115 -4.27 4.01 3.00
N GLY A 116 -3.19 3.71 2.27
CA GLY A 116 -2.76 4.45 1.09
C GLY A 116 -1.88 5.67 1.33
N LEU A 117 -1.30 5.86 2.53
CA LEU A 117 -0.47 7.04 2.83
C LEU A 117 0.66 7.24 1.81
N CYS A 118 1.46 6.20 1.57
CA CYS A 118 2.62 6.25 0.68
C CYS A 118 2.22 6.59 -0.76
N GLY A 119 1.20 5.91 -1.31
CA GLY A 119 0.69 6.20 -2.64
C GLY A 119 0.10 7.61 -2.78
N ILE A 120 -0.68 8.08 -1.80
CA ILE A 120 -1.23 9.44 -1.80
C ILE A 120 -0.11 10.48 -1.70
N ALA A 121 0.91 10.24 -0.87
CA ALA A 121 2.07 11.12 -0.77
C ALA A 121 2.88 11.16 -2.08
N ALA A 122 3.10 10.01 -2.73
CA ALA A 122 3.75 9.95 -4.03
C ALA A 122 2.95 10.70 -5.11
N ALA A 123 1.62 10.59 -5.11
CA ALA A 123 0.75 11.37 -6.00
C ALA A 123 0.82 12.87 -5.68
N SER A 124 0.83 13.26 -4.41
CA SER A 124 1.03 14.65 -3.98
C SER A 124 2.40 15.20 -4.45
N ALA A 125 3.42 14.34 -4.51
CA ALA A 125 4.74 14.63 -5.06
C ALA A 125 4.82 14.65 -6.60
N GLY A 126 3.70 14.41 -7.31
CA GLY A 126 3.61 14.52 -8.76
C GLY A 126 3.61 13.19 -9.52
N ALA A 127 3.59 12.05 -8.83
CA ALA A 127 3.47 10.74 -9.49
C ALA A 127 2.03 10.46 -9.97
N HIS A 128 1.88 9.55 -10.92
CA HIS A 128 0.61 8.95 -11.30
C HIS A 128 0.52 7.57 -10.65
N VAL A 129 -0.17 7.47 -9.52
CA VAL A 129 -0.14 6.30 -8.64
C VAL A 129 -1.37 5.44 -8.84
N MET A 130 -1.15 4.13 -8.90
CA MET A 130 -2.18 3.11 -8.71
C MET A 130 -1.90 2.42 -7.38
N CYS A 131 -2.71 2.72 -6.38
CA CYS A 131 -2.72 2.02 -5.10
C CYS A 131 -3.43 0.68 -5.25
N THR A 132 -2.80 -0.41 -4.82
CA THR A 132 -3.39 -1.74 -4.94
C THR A 132 -3.38 -2.50 -3.64
N ASP A 133 -4.47 -3.24 -3.42
CA ASP A 133 -4.65 -4.09 -2.26
C ASP A 133 -5.76 -5.14 -2.57
N LEU A 134 -6.13 -5.93 -1.56
CA LEU A 134 -7.28 -6.82 -1.62
C LEU A 134 -8.59 -6.02 -1.77
N GLU A 135 -9.60 -6.64 -2.39
CA GLU A 135 -10.89 -6.01 -2.70
C GLU A 135 -11.52 -5.32 -1.49
N ALA A 136 -11.54 -6.00 -0.34
CA ALA A 136 -12.09 -5.45 0.89
C ALA A 136 -11.38 -4.16 1.34
N VAL A 137 -10.05 -4.07 1.19
CA VAL A 137 -9.26 -2.87 1.57
C VAL A 137 -9.47 -1.75 0.56
N VAL A 138 -9.49 -2.10 -0.73
CA VAL A 138 -9.78 -1.16 -1.82
C VAL A 138 -11.14 -0.49 -1.63
N GLU A 139 -12.19 -1.28 -1.40
CA GLU A 139 -13.55 -0.77 -1.20
C GLU A 139 -13.75 -0.11 0.17
N GLY A 140 -13.15 -0.66 1.22
CA GLY A 140 -13.41 -0.22 2.58
C GLY A 140 -12.62 1.00 3.03
N VAL A 141 -11.45 1.29 2.44
CA VAL A 141 -10.63 2.45 2.89
C VAL A 141 -9.92 3.21 1.77
N LEU A 142 -9.33 2.54 0.77
CA LEU A 142 -8.47 3.24 -0.21
C LEU A 142 -9.21 4.28 -1.05
N TYR A 143 -10.38 3.94 -1.62
CA TYR A 143 -11.14 4.91 -2.41
C TYR A 143 -11.50 6.16 -1.59
N ARG A 144 -11.83 5.98 -0.31
CA ARG A 144 -12.15 7.09 0.58
C ARG A 144 -10.92 7.98 0.80
N ASN A 145 -9.77 7.39 1.11
CA ASN A 145 -8.57 8.17 1.38
C ASN A 145 -8.05 8.89 0.14
N ILE A 146 -8.22 8.33 -1.05
CA ILE A 146 -7.94 9.05 -2.31
C ILE A 146 -8.85 10.29 -2.38
N GLY A 147 -10.17 10.12 -2.23
CA GLY A 147 -11.14 11.22 -2.32
C GLY A 147 -10.94 12.33 -1.27
N GLU A 148 -10.55 12.00 -0.04
CA GLU A 148 -10.24 12.98 1.03
C GLU A 148 -8.99 13.83 0.73
N ASN A 149 -8.20 13.43 -0.27
CA ASN A 149 -6.98 14.11 -0.68
C ASN A 149 -7.03 14.63 -2.12
N THR A 150 -8.18 14.53 -2.79
CA THR A 150 -8.39 15.07 -4.13
C THR A 150 -8.30 16.61 -4.09
N SER A 151 -7.59 17.18 -5.05
CA SER A 151 -7.47 18.63 -5.22
C SER A 151 -8.80 19.21 -5.70
N THR A 152 -9.19 20.33 -5.11
CA THR A 152 -10.35 21.12 -5.53
C THR A 152 -9.98 22.24 -6.50
N ASP A 153 -8.70 22.38 -6.82
CA ASP A 153 -8.20 23.44 -7.70
C ASP A 153 -8.35 22.99 -9.15
N ASP A 154 -9.17 23.72 -9.91
CA ASP A 154 -9.35 23.55 -11.36
C ASP A 154 -8.13 24.03 -12.17
N ASP A 155 -7.07 24.49 -11.49
CA ASP A 155 -5.89 25.01 -12.15
C ASP A 155 -5.24 23.91 -13.00
N GLU A 156 -5.17 24.19 -14.29
CA GLU A 156 -4.57 23.36 -15.31
C GLU A 156 -3.05 23.34 -15.08
N VAL A 157 -2.60 22.61 -14.05
CA VAL A 157 -1.19 22.38 -13.80
C VAL A 157 -0.68 21.50 -14.93
N GLN A 158 -0.13 22.14 -15.96
CA GLN A 158 0.74 21.53 -16.96
C GLN A 158 2.02 21.08 -16.27
N ALA A 159 1.93 20.06 -15.41
CA ALA A 159 3.12 19.32 -15.02
C ALA A 159 3.70 18.74 -16.30
N ALA A 160 5.00 18.93 -16.52
CA ALA A 160 5.75 18.27 -17.58
C ALA A 160 5.84 16.77 -17.24
N SER A 161 4.71 16.06 -17.33
CA SER A 161 4.64 14.66 -16.99
C SER A 161 5.25 13.83 -18.12
N SER A 162 6.19 12.95 -17.77
CA SER A 162 6.78 12.01 -18.71
C SER A 162 5.79 10.93 -19.16
N SER A 163 4.77 10.66 -18.33
CA SER A 163 3.82 9.57 -18.55
C SER A 163 2.38 10.03 -18.44
N ARG A 164 1.50 9.35 -19.19
CA ARG A 164 0.06 9.55 -19.02
C ARG A 164 -0.39 9.05 -17.64
N PRO A 165 -1.32 9.76 -16.97
CA PRO A 165 -1.99 9.26 -15.77
C PRO A 165 -2.65 7.91 -16.00
N TRP A 166 -2.85 7.17 -14.92
CA TRP A 166 -3.77 6.03 -14.91
C TRP A 166 -5.19 6.49 -15.23
N SER A 167 -5.93 5.65 -15.96
CA SER A 167 -7.34 5.90 -16.23
C SER A 167 -8.12 6.02 -14.93
N ALA A 168 -9.04 7.00 -14.88
CA ALA A 168 -9.82 7.37 -13.69
C ALA A 168 -9.00 7.80 -12.46
N GLY A 169 -7.74 8.20 -12.64
CA GLY A 169 -6.95 8.80 -11.56
C GLY A 169 -7.50 10.16 -11.12
N GLU A 170 -7.71 10.32 -9.82
CA GLU A 170 -8.07 11.60 -9.20
C GLU A 170 -6.83 12.44 -8.94
N ARG A 171 -6.89 13.73 -9.22
CA ARG A 171 -5.77 14.65 -8.95
C ARG A 171 -5.60 14.83 -7.45
N ILE A 172 -4.41 14.56 -6.92
CA ILE A 172 -4.14 14.70 -5.49
C ILE A 172 -3.59 16.10 -5.18
N LYS A 173 -4.00 16.69 -4.04
CA LYS A 173 -3.50 17.98 -3.56
C LYS A 173 -1.98 17.96 -3.35
N GLY A 174 -1.32 19.08 -3.56
CA GLY A 174 0.15 19.21 -3.52
C GLY A 174 0.75 20.06 -4.63
N GLY A 175 -0.04 20.45 -5.64
CA GLY A 175 0.38 21.37 -6.71
C GLY A 175 1.32 20.77 -7.75
N ASN A 176 1.68 19.48 -7.65
CA ASN A 176 2.66 18.82 -8.53
C ASN A 176 2.01 18.04 -9.69
N GLY A 177 0.69 18.12 -9.85
CA GLY A 177 -0.04 17.52 -10.98
C GLY A 177 -0.21 16.00 -10.94
N GLY A 178 0.21 15.33 -9.85
CA GLY A 178 0.07 13.89 -9.71
C GLY A 178 -1.36 13.44 -9.46
N THR A 179 -1.60 12.16 -9.72
CA THR A 179 -2.93 11.54 -9.66
C THR A 179 -2.87 10.23 -8.90
N CYS A 180 -3.97 9.82 -8.28
CA CYS A 180 -4.08 8.53 -7.61
C CYS A 180 -5.36 7.81 -8.00
N VAL A 181 -5.27 6.50 -8.21
CA VAL A 181 -6.42 5.59 -8.39
C VAL A 181 -6.23 4.36 -7.50
N ALA A 182 -7.30 3.68 -7.14
CA ALA A 182 -7.23 2.39 -6.47
C ALA A 182 -7.67 1.25 -7.40
N GLN A 183 -7.01 0.10 -7.30
CA GLN A 183 -7.34 -1.10 -8.07
C GLN A 183 -7.06 -2.36 -7.25
N VAL A 184 -7.90 -3.39 -7.41
CA VAL A 184 -7.70 -4.69 -6.74
C VAL A 184 -6.47 -5.40 -7.32
N LEU A 185 -5.59 -5.89 -6.46
CA LEU A 185 -4.49 -6.77 -6.83
C LEU A 185 -4.15 -7.72 -5.68
N ASP A 186 -4.49 -8.99 -5.88
CA ASP A 186 -4.19 -10.09 -4.97
C ASP A 186 -2.95 -10.84 -5.49
N TRP A 187 -1.84 -10.77 -4.75
CA TRP A 187 -0.56 -11.38 -5.18
C TRP A 187 -0.62 -12.90 -5.29
N THR A 188 -1.61 -13.54 -4.65
CA THR A 188 -1.80 -14.99 -4.73
C THR A 188 -2.43 -15.43 -6.05
N LYS A 189 -2.85 -14.46 -6.87
CA LYS A 189 -3.46 -14.65 -8.20
C LYS A 189 -2.59 -14.02 -9.28
N SER A 190 -2.94 -14.29 -10.53
CA SER A 190 -2.22 -13.67 -11.65
C SER A 190 -2.57 -12.19 -11.80
N ILE A 191 -1.69 -11.41 -12.43
CA ILE A 191 -1.99 -10.01 -12.78
C ILE A 191 -3.20 -9.92 -13.72
N ASP A 192 -3.44 -10.93 -14.56
CA ASP A 192 -4.64 -10.97 -15.41
C ASP A 192 -5.92 -11.14 -14.58
N ASP A 193 -5.88 -11.95 -13.52
CA ASP A 193 -7.00 -12.08 -12.59
C ASP A 193 -7.30 -10.75 -11.89
N ALA A 194 -6.27 -9.96 -11.56
CA ALA A 194 -6.43 -8.61 -10.98
C ALA A 194 -7.14 -7.65 -11.96
N VAL A 195 -6.74 -7.65 -13.24
CA VAL A 195 -7.40 -6.87 -14.31
C VAL A 195 -8.87 -7.28 -14.46
N VAL A 196 -9.16 -8.58 -14.43
CA VAL A 196 -10.53 -9.10 -14.49
C VAL A 196 -11.34 -8.73 -13.24
N ALA A 197 -10.76 -8.86 -12.05
CA ALA A 197 -11.40 -8.51 -10.78
C ALA A 197 -11.78 -7.03 -10.74
N GLN A 198 -10.88 -6.14 -11.17
CA GLN A 198 -11.19 -4.72 -11.28
C GLN A 198 -12.34 -4.45 -12.26
N GLY A 199 -12.36 -5.12 -13.41
CA GLY A 199 -13.47 -4.99 -14.36
C GLY A 199 -14.82 -5.35 -13.75
N ARG A 200 -14.88 -6.40 -12.90
CA ARG A 200 -16.08 -6.78 -12.15
C ARG A 200 -16.45 -5.73 -11.09
N LEU A 201 -15.47 -5.22 -10.36
CA LEU A 201 -15.68 -4.20 -9.33
C LEU A 201 -16.23 -2.89 -9.93
N CYS A 202 -15.66 -2.42 -11.04
CA CYS A 202 -16.13 -1.22 -11.73
C CYS A 202 -17.59 -1.34 -12.20
N ARG A 203 -18.00 -2.54 -12.66
CA ARG A 203 -19.41 -2.81 -13.02
C ARG A 203 -20.33 -2.71 -11.80
N ARG A 204 -19.96 -3.33 -10.67
CA ARG A 204 -20.75 -3.29 -9.42
C ARG A 204 -20.95 -1.87 -8.89
N ARG A 205 -19.90 -1.04 -8.84
CA ARG A 205 -20.01 0.34 -8.33
C ARG A 205 -20.95 1.22 -9.16
N ARG A 206 -21.06 0.99 -10.47
CA ARG A 206 -21.99 1.75 -11.33
C ARG A 206 -23.46 1.45 -11.01
N VAL A 207 -23.79 0.19 -10.75
CA VAL A 207 -25.15 -0.23 -10.39
C VAL A 207 -25.61 0.52 -9.13
N LEU A 208 -24.75 0.61 -8.11
CA LEU A 208 -25.04 1.30 -6.86
C LEU A 208 -25.19 2.83 -7.02
N SER A 209 -24.41 3.46 -7.90
CA SER A 209 -24.49 4.92 -8.13
C SER A 209 -25.80 5.40 -8.77
N ARG A 210 -26.56 4.50 -9.42
CA ARG A 210 -27.85 4.82 -10.06
C ARG A 210 -29.03 4.80 -9.08
N GLU A 211 -28.88 4.15 -7.93
CA GLU A 211 -29.99 3.93 -7.00
C GLU A 211 -29.99 4.86 -5.78
N ASP A 212 -28.89 5.60 -5.50
CA ASP A 212 -28.77 6.38 -4.25
C ASP A 212 -28.32 7.84 -4.50
N THR A 213 -29.27 8.72 -4.79
CA THR A 213 -29.07 10.18 -4.87
C THR A 213 -29.60 10.95 -3.66
N SER A 214 -29.76 10.31 -2.49
CA SER A 214 -30.24 11.02 -1.30
C SER A 214 -29.52 10.62 0.00
N GLY A 215 -28.36 11.25 0.22
CA GLY A 215 -27.87 11.54 1.56
C GLY A 215 -26.90 10.53 2.16
N ALA A 216 -25.63 10.94 2.25
CA ALA A 216 -24.63 10.57 3.26
C ALA A 216 -24.61 9.11 3.77
N ARG A 217 -24.85 8.13 2.91
CA ARG A 217 -24.70 6.71 3.20
C ARG A 217 -23.91 6.09 2.05
N TRP A 218 -22.68 5.69 2.32
CA TRP A 218 -21.92 4.88 1.36
C TRP A 218 -22.48 3.45 1.43
N PRO A 219 -22.83 2.80 0.31
CA PRO A 219 -23.65 1.60 0.37
C PRO A 219 -22.88 0.42 0.97
N CYS A 220 -23.52 -0.26 1.93
CA CYS A 220 -23.23 -1.64 2.26
C CYS A 220 -23.63 -2.50 1.05
N ILE A 221 -22.78 -3.46 0.66
CA ILE A 221 -22.96 -4.32 -0.52
C ILE A 221 -24.35 -5.01 -0.49
N GLY A 222 -25.18 -4.74 -1.50
CA GLY A 222 -26.40 -5.50 -1.79
C GLY A 222 -26.09 -6.74 -2.62
N ASP A 223 -26.93 -7.77 -2.52
CA ASP A 223 -26.74 -9.04 -3.22
C ASP A 223 -26.71 -8.86 -4.75
N GLY A 224 -25.78 -9.57 -5.38
CA GLY A 224 -25.38 -9.36 -6.76
C GLY A 224 -26.37 -9.92 -7.78
N THR A 225 -27.49 -9.23 -8.01
CA THR A 225 -28.33 -9.52 -9.18
C THR A 225 -28.66 -8.27 -9.99
N ALA A 226 -28.31 -8.33 -11.28
CA ALA A 226 -28.61 -7.43 -12.40
C ALA A 226 -27.57 -6.33 -12.73
N ALA A 227 -26.89 -6.50 -13.87
CA ALA A 227 -27.18 -5.73 -15.09
C ALA A 227 -26.21 -6.12 -16.22
N ASP A 228 -26.77 -6.66 -17.30
CA ASP A 228 -26.16 -6.61 -18.63
C ASP A 228 -26.27 -5.17 -19.18
N ASP A 229 -25.39 -4.85 -20.13
CA ASP A 229 -25.35 -3.69 -21.06
C ASP A 229 -24.30 -2.58 -20.79
N ASP A 230 -23.47 -2.38 -21.83
CA ASP A 230 -22.35 -1.43 -22.07
C ASP A 230 -20.92 -1.88 -21.69
N ASP A 231 -20.37 -2.83 -22.48
CA ASP A 231 -18.99 -3.32 -22.38
C ASP A 231 -17.90 -2.25 -22.69
N ASP A 232 -18.20 -1.24 -23.53
CA ASP A 232 -17.20 -0.28 -24.00
C ASP A 232 -16.75 0.73 -22.93
N ASP A 233 -17.62 1.12 -22.00
CA ASP A 233 -17.27 2.06 -20.92
C ASP A 233 -16.56 1.37 -19.74
N VAL A 234 -16.58 0.03 -19.63
CA VAL A 234 -15.88 -0.69 -18.55
C VAL A 234 -14.39 -0.81 -18.87
N ALA A 235 -14.02 -0.93 -20.14
CA ALA A 235 -12.62 -0.96 -20.57
C ALA A 235 -11.88 0.35 -20.24
N SER A 236 -12.58 1.49 -20.17
CA SER A 236 -11.98 2.80 -19.90
C SER A 236 -11.58 3.02 -18.43
N CYS A 237 -11.96 2.13 -17.51
CA CYS A 237 -11.69 2.26 -16.06
C CYS A 237 -10.83 1.15 -15.47
N VAL A 238 -10.28 0.26 -16.29
CA VAL A 238 -9.37 -0.80 -15.85
C VAL A 238 -7.96 -0.46 -16.33
N ASN A 239 -7.01 -0.43 -15.41
CA ASN A 239 -5.61 -0.20 -15.72
C ASN A 239 -4.84 -1.54 -15.73
N ASP A 240 -3.83 -1.69 -16.59
CA ASP A 240 -2.92 -2.84 -16.53
C ASP A 240 -1.74 -2.50 -15.60
N PRO A 241 -1.57 -3.18 -14.46
CA PRO A 241 -0.46 -2.92 -13.54
C PRO A 241 0.93 -3.04 -14.19
N ARG A 242 1.04 -3.77 -15.30
CA ARG A 242 2.30 -3.96 -16.05
C ARG A 242 2.79 -2.70 -16.77
N ASP A 243 1.95 -1.67 -16.87
CA ASP A 243 2.32 -0.41 -17.51
C ASP A 243 3.04 0.55 -16.53
N CYS A 244 3.28 0.13 -15.28
CA CYS A 244 4.02 0.91 -14.30
C CYS A 244 5.52 1.05 -14.68
N GLU A 245 6.13 2.10 -14.13
CA GLU A 245 7.53 2.49 -14.36
C GLU A 245 8.35 2.46 -13.06
N LEU A 246 7.68 2.31 -11.92
CA LEU A 246 8.28 2.09 -10.61
C LEU A 246 7.25 1.38 -9.72
N VAL A 247 7.72 0.42 -8.91
CA VAL A 247 6.91 -0.24 -7.88
C VAL A 247 7.30 0.31 -6.51
N MET A 248 6.31 0.58 -5.68
CA MET A 248 6.47 0.88 -4.26
C MET A 248 5.72 -0.15 -3.42
N ALA A 249 6.22 -0.41 -2.21
CA ALA A 249 5.56 -1.24 -1.23
C ALA A 249 6.04 -0.86 0.17
N ALA A 250 5.15 -0.88 1.16
CA ALA A 250 5.50 -0.53 2.53
C ALA A 250 4.77 -1.45 3.52
N GLU A 251 5.52 -2.11 4.41
CA GLU A 251 5.01 -2.92 5.53
C GLU A 251 4.04 -4.04 5.13
N CYS A 252 4.19 -4.53 3.90
CA CYS A 252 3.25 -5.45 3.29
C CYS A 252 3.72 -6.92 3.30
N LEU A 253 4.90 -7.20 3.89
CA LEU A 253 5.53 -8.53 3.97
C LEU A 253 5.85 -8.93 5.41
N TRP A 254 4.80 -9.29 6.15
CA TRP A 254 4.93 -9.78 7.51
C TRP A 254 4.54 -11.25 7.66
N LEU A 255 3.72 -11.78 6.74
CA LEU A 255 3.36 -13.21 6.64
C LEU A 255 4.31 -13.96 5.71
N ARG A 256 4.80 -15.12 6.16
CA ARG A 256 5.74 -15.94 5.39
C ARG A 256 5.12 -16.46 4.11
N GLU A 257 3.85 -16.85 4.11
CA GLU A 257 3.15 -17.32 2.90
C GLU A 257 3.01 -16.25 1.81
N LEU A 258 3.16 -14.96 2.13
CA LEU A 258 3.04 -13.87 1.16
C LEU A 258 4.37 -13.49 0.51
N VAL A 259 5.50 -13.97 1.03
CA VAL A 259 6.83 -13.63 0.49
C VAL A 259 6.95 -14.08 -0.97
N ASP A 260 6.64 -15.35 -1.26
CA ASP A 260 6.74 -15.88 -2.62
C ASP A 260 5.72 -15.25 -3.59
N PRO A 261 4.41 -15.18 -3.27
CA PRO A 261 3.43 -14.47 -4.11
C PRO A 261 3.82 -13.02 -4.42
N PHE A 262 4.31 -12.27 -3.44
CA PHE A 262 4.78 -10.91 -3.64
C PHE A 262 6.00 -10.85 -4.57
N CYS A 263 7.02 -11.67 -4.31
CA CYS A 263 8.22 -11.71 -5.14
C CYS A 263 7.90 -12.14 -6.58
N ASP A 264 6.99 -13.10 -6.78
CA ASP A 264 6.54 -13.55 -8.09
C ASP A 264 5.76 -12.45 -8.83
N THR A 265 4.93 -11.70 -8.13
CA THR A 265 4.22 -10.52 -8.67
C THR A 265 5.21 -9.45 -9.13
N VAL A 266 6.13 -9.03 -8.26
CA VAL A 266 7.14 -8.00 -8.57
C VAL A 266 8.03 -8.43 -9.75
N THR A 267 8.50 -9.68 -9.76
CA THR A 267 9.36 -10.17 -10.85
C THR A 267 8.60 -10.34 -12.17
N SER A 268 7.30 -10.66 -12.12
CA SER A 268 6.44 -10.67 -13.30
C SER A 268 6.22 -9.26 -13.87
N LEU A 269 6.04 -8.25 -13.01
CA LEU A 269 5.99 -6.85 -13.41
C LEU A 269 7.31 -6.40 -14.04
N MET A 270 8.44 -6.74 -13.43
CA MET A 270 9.78 -6.43 -13.95
C MET A 270 10.01 -7.02 -15.35
N ARG A 271 9.65 -8.30 -15.53
CA ARG A 271 9.73 -8.96 -16.83
C ARG A 271 8.86 -8.26 -17.87
N SER A 272 7.60 -7.96 -17.50
CA SER A 272 6.64 -7.29 -18.38
C SER A 272 7.11 -5.89 -18.78
N ALA A 273 7.67 -5.10 -17.84
CA ALA A 273 8.18 -3.77 -18.11
C ALA A 273 9.37 -3.79 -19.09
N ARG A 274 10.27 -4.78 -18.96
CA ARG A 274 11.36 -4.98 -19.91
C ARG A 274 10.83 -5.39 -21.29
N GLU A 275 9.93 -6.36 -21.34
CA GLU A 275 9.39 -6.90 -22.61
C GLU A 275 8.53 -5.89 -23.37
N ARG A 276 7.68 -5.14 -22.66
CA ARG A 276 6.74 -4.18 -23.26
C ARG A 276 7.39 -2.84 -23.56
N ASN A 277 8.20 -2.33 -22.63
CA ASN A 277 8.64 -0.93 -22.63
C ASN A 277 10.17 -0.78 -22.69
N GLY A 278 10.94 -1.86 -22.57
CA GLY A 278 12.41 -1.79 -22.48
C GLY A 278 12.91 -1.12 -21.21
N ILE A 279 12.09 -1.09 -20.15
CA ILE A 279 12.40 -0.41 -18.89
C ILE A 279 12.89 -1.43 -17.86
N GLU A 280 13.99 -1.09 -17.19
CA GLU A 280 14.45 -1.79 -15.99
C GLU A 280 13.65 -1.27 -14.79
N LEU A 281 12.57 -1.98 -14.44
CA LEU A 281 11.59 -1.57 -13.42
C LEU A 281 12.16 -1.72 -12.00
N PRO A 282 12.45 -0.63 -11.26
CA PRO A 282 12.86 -0.73 -9.87
C PRO A 282 11.64 -0.97 -8.96
N CYS A 283 11.85 -1.70 -7.86
CA CYS A 283 10.90 -1.81 -6.76
C CYS A 283 11.52 -1.26 -5.48
N VAL A 284 10.90 -0.23 -4.88
CA VAL A 284 11.30 0.33 -3.59
C VAL A 284 10.40 -0.23 -2.51
N LEU A 285 10.98 -0.97 -1.57
CA LEU A 285 10.26 -1.66 -0.52
C LEU A 285 10.76 -1.18 0.85
N SER A 286 9.82 -0.84 1.71
CA SER A 286 10.05 -0.46 3.10
C SER A 286 9.43 -1.49 4.04
N PHE A 287 10.16 -1.95 5.05
CA PHE A 287 9.58 -2.72 6.14
C PHE A 287 10.44 -2.72 7.40
N ARG A 288 9.79 -2.90 8.55
CA ARG A 288 10.43 -3.09 9.84
C ARG A 288 10.95 -4.51 9.99
N ASP A 289 12.25 -4.65 10.28
CA ASP A 289 12.78 -5.95 10.70
C ASP A 289 12.33 -6.22 12.13
N ARG A 290 11.50 -7.25 12.34
CA ARG A 290 11.06 -7.69 13.67
C ARG A 290 11.80 -8.92 14.18
N SER A 291 12.81 -9.39 13.44
CA SER A 291 13.49 -10.65 13.72
C SER A 291 14.75 -10.53 14.58
N SER A 292 15.28 -9.32 14.78
CA SER A 292 16.47 -9.13 15.60
C SER A 292 16.50 -7.76 16.31
N LYS A 293 16.72 -7.81 17.63
CA LYS A 293 17.00 -6.64 18.48
C LYS A 293 18.51 -6.39 18.47
N ASN A 294 18.96 -5.16 18.17
CA ASN A 294 20.37 -4.84 18.33
C ASN A 294 20.75 -4.77 19.82
N GLY A 295 21.65 -5.66 20.27
CA GLY A 295 22.33 -5.55 21.56
C GLY A 295 22.02 -6.63 22.60
N GLY A 296 22.56 -7.83 22.40
CA GLY A 296 22.64 -8.88 23.41
C GLY A 296 23.68 -9.91 23.01
N GLY A 297 24.84 -9.90 23.66
CA GLY A 297 25.86 -10.94 23.49
C GLY A 297 25.31 -12.31 23.81
N HIS A 298 25.86 -13.33 23.14
CA HIS A 298 25.37 -14.70 23.03
C HIS A 298 24.14 -14.84 22.13
N ALA A 299 24.42 -14.86 20.81
CA ALA A 299 23.64 -15.70 19.92
C ALA A 299 23.82 -17.16 20.40
N GLU A 300 22.97 -17.61 21.31
CA GLU A 300 22.64 -19.03 21.32
C GLU A 300 22.08 -19.34 19.94
N ALA A 301 22.71 -20.33 19.32
CA ALA A 301 22.27 -20.92 18.08
C ALA A 301 20.98 -21.68 18.36
N ASP A 302 19.90 -20.95 18.63
CA ASP A 302 18.57 -21.51 18.76
C ASP A 302 17.90 -21.48 17.40
N ASP A 303 17.97 -22.67 16.82
CA ASP A 303 16.99 -23.25 15.92
C ASP A 303 17.00 -22.77 14.46
N ALA A 304 17.86 -23.41 13.69
CA ALA A 304 17.52 -23.83 12.35
C ALA A 304 16.28 -24.75 12.39
N GLY A 305 15.09 -24.18 12.63
CA GLY A 305 13.84 -24.94 12.76
C GLY A 305 12.63 -24.17 13.30
N GLY A 306 12.82 -23.10 14.07
CA GLY A 306 11.74 -22.39 14.78
C GLY A 306 11.35 -21.10 14.09
N GLY A 307 10.39 -21.18 13.15
CA GLY A 307 9.88 -20.02 12.42
C GLY A 307 9.18 -19.01 13.33
N GLY A 308 9.84 -17.89 13.62
CA GLY A 308 9.16 -16.71 14.17
C GLY A 308 7.99 -16.31 13.26
N ALA A 309 6.91 -15.81 13.87
CA ALA A 309 5.68 -15.43 13.16
C ALA A 309 5.92 -14.36 12.07
N PHE A 310 6.98 -13.56 12.23
CA PHE A 310 7.34 -12.47 11.31
C PHE A 310 8.49 -12.86 10.38
N VAL A 311 8.42 -12.36 9.15
CA VAL A 311 9.46 -12.56 8.14
C VAL A 311 10.63 -11.59 8.40
N PRO A 312 11.87 -12.08 8.55
CA PRO A 312 13.06 -11.24 8.70
C PRO A 312 13.47 -10.58 7.38
N VAL A 313 14.26 -9.49 7.44
CA VAL A 313 14.70 -8.80 6.22
C VAL A 313 15.45 -9.69 5.25
N ARG A 314 16.30 -10.54 5.82
CA ARG A 314 17.14 -11.47 5.06
C ARG A 314 16.31 -12.45 4.21
N ASP A 315 15.12 -12.88 4.67
CA ASP A 315 14.33 -13.90 3.97
C ASP A 315 13.67 -13.29 2.72
N VAL A 316 13.16 -12.06 2.82
CA VAL A 316 12.61 -11.32 1.66
C VAL A 316 13.69 -11.07 0.62
N VAL A 317 14.87 -10.60 1.05
CA VAL A 317 16.00 -10.35 0.16
C VAL A 317 16.48 -11.64 -0.51
N ALA A 318 16.59 -12.74 0.24
CA ALA A 318 16.98 -14.04 -0.30
C ALA A 318 16.00 -14.51 -1.38
N ALA A 319 14.69 -14.37 -1.15
CA ALA A 319 13.66 -14.74 -2.12
C ALA A 319 13.77 -13.95 -3.44
N PHE A 320 14.17 -12.68 -3.39
CA PHE A 320 14.45 -11.88 -4.60
C PHE A 320 15.74 -12.31 -5.31
N VAL A 321 16.80 -12.59 -4.55
CA VAL A 321 18.09 -13.05 -5.10
C VAL A 321 17.96 -14.41 -5.78
N GLU A 322 17.16 -15.33 -5.23
CA GLU A 322 16.85 -16.63 -5.86
C GLU A 322 16.15 -16.47 -7.21
N ARG A 323 15.37 -15.39 -7.38
CA ARG A 323 14.75 -15.01 -8.66
C ARG A 323 15.70 -14.23 -9.58
N GLY A 324 16.96 -14.07 -9.17
CA GLY A 324 18.03 -13.42 -9.93
C GLY A 324 18.06 -11.90 -9.78
N CYS A 325 17.25 -11.31 -8.89
CA CYS A 325 17.20 -9.87 -8.69
C CYS A 325 18.44 -9.37 -7.94
N GLY A 326 18.84 -8.15 -8.23
CA GLY A 326 19.77 -7.39 -7.40
C GLY A 326 19.03 -6.62 -6.31
N TRP A 327 19.75 -6.16 -5.29
CA TRP A 327 19.18 -5.27 -4.28
C TRP A 327 20.24 -4.33 -3.70
N ARG A 328 19.79 -3.21 -3.15
CA ARG A 328 20.64 -2.29 -2.37
C ARG A 328 19.84 -1.62 -1.25
N THR A 329 20.50 -1.34 -0.14
CA THR A 329 19.89 -0.54 0.93
C THR A 329 19.82 0.93 0.52
N VAL A 330 18.66 1.54 0.68
CA VAL A 330 18.40 2.97 0.44
C VAL A 330 18.45 3.74 1.76
N ARG A 331 17.81 3.21 2.81
CA ARG A 331 17.76 3.82 4.14
C ARG A 331 17.64 2.74 5.20
N VAL A 332 18.23 3.00 6.36
CA VAL A 332 17.92 2.31 7.61
C VAL A 332 17.60 3.40 8.63
N SER A 333 16.42 3.30 9.24
CA SER A 333 15.95 4.25 10.26
C SER A 333 15.68 3.48 11.54
N PRO A 334 16.06 3.99 12.73
CA PRO A 334 15.61 3.42 13.99
C PRO A 334 14.09 3.39 14.07
N SER A 335 13.52 2.33 14.62
CA SER A 335 12.09 2.27 14.92
C SER A 335 11.77 3.20 16.10
N THR A 336 10.74 4.00 15.90
CA THR A 336 10.02 4.83 16.86
C THR A 336 8.95 4.06 17.63
N GLU A 337 8.47 2.93 17.08
CA GLU A 337 7.53 2.04 17.78
C GLU A 337 8.27 1.10 18.75
N ASP A 338 9.38 0.50 18.31
CA ASP A 338 10.08 -0.55 19.06
C ASP A 338 11.57 -0.24 19.24
N GLU A 339 11.99 0.04 20.48
CA GLU A 339 13.39 0.34 20.78
C GLU A 339 14.33 -0.81 20.41
N GLY A 340 15.34 -0.51 19.58
CA GLY A 340 16.37 -1.46 19.14
C GLY A 340 16.06 -2.17 17.81
N TYR A 341 14.87 -1.93 17.23
CA TYR A 341 14.51 -2.38 15.89
C TYR A 341 14.71 -1.26 14.86
N HIS A 342 14.69 -1.63 13.59
CA HIS A 342 14.93 -0.71 12.48
C HIS A 342 13.94 -0.92 11.35
N VAL A 343 13.57 0.17 10.70
CA VAL A 343 12.88 0.19 9.43
C VAL A 343 13.92 0.24 8.32
N HIS A 344 13.83 -0.73 7.40
CA HIS A 344 14.70 -0.84 6.25
C HIS A 344 13.94 -0.42 5.00
N VAL A 345 14.55 0.49 4.23
CA VAL A 345 14.14 0.79 2.86
C VAL A 345 15.23 0.30 1.93
N PHE A 346 14.87 -0.54 0.98
CA PHE A 346 15.79 -1.04 -0.04
C PHE A 346 15.12 -1.01 -1.40
N GLU A 347 15.98 -1.05 -2.41
CA GLU A 347 15.59 -1.12 -3.80
C GLU A 347 15.94 -2.49 -4.34
N ILE A 348 14.97 -3.17 -4.92
CA ILE A 348 15.14 -4.38 -5.71
C ILE A 348 15.28 -3.97 -7.18
N THR A 349 16.33 -4.48 -7.81
CA THR A 349 16.59 -4.29 -9.24
C THR A 349 16.30 -5.57 -10.01
N PRO A 350 15.75 -5.48 -11.22
CA PRO A 350 15.42 -6.64 -12.05
C PRO A 350 16.64 -7.51 -12.35
N PRO A 351 16.42 -8.82 -12.61
CA PRO A 351 17.48 -9.74 -12.98
C PRO A 351 18.14 -9.33 -14.31
N PRO A 352 19.45 -9.52 -14.51
CA PRO A 352 20.11 -9.14 -15.76
C PRO A 352 19.44 -9.79 -16.99
N PRO A 353 19.52 -9.16 -18.17
CA PRO A 353 19.01 -9.76 -19.41
C PRO A 353 19.72 -11.10 -19.67
N ARG A 354 18.96 -12.12 -20.08
CA ARG A 354 19.46 -13.46 -20.39
C ARG A 354 20.02 -13.55 -21.80
#